data_AF-A0A9N9SQY5-F1
#
_entry.id   AF-A0A9N9SQY5-F1
#
_cell.length_a   1.000
_cell.length_b   1.000
_cell.length_c   1.000
_cell.angle_alpha   90.00
_cell.angle_beta   90.00
_cell.angle_gamma   90.00
#
_symmetry.space_group_name_H-M   'P 1'
#
loop_
_entity.id
_entity.type
_entity.pdbx_description
1 polymer ?
#
loop_
_entity_poly.entity_id
_entity_poly.type
_entity_poly.pdbx_seq_one_letter_code
_entity_poly.pdbx_strand_id
1 'polypeptide(L)'
;MDTSINKNISLEQKKQIDMDLLNLFKDSFHPFSIVEERAFKKFAGWILGYKPPTRKTLSGSLLQERYIKTEQMIRSQVVKEVENICITTDFWTSGVTESYIALTGQYLTENLEFKTVLLGCCHFSGNHNSENIAFKISEIIIQWGLKQKVNFAVTDNASNMVIAIKYVLE
;
A
#
# COMPACT_ATOMS: atom_id res chain seq x y z
N MET A 1 -48.81 -22.11 -5.38
CA MET A 1 -48.43 -20.89 -4.65
C MET A 1 -46.99 -21.06 -4.24
N ASP A 2 -46.06 -20.62 -5.08
CA ASP A 2 -44.64 -20.61 -4.73
C ASP A 2 -44.41 -19.51 -3.70
N THR A 3 -44.27 -19.89 -2.44
CA THR A 3 -43.66 -19.05 -1.41
C THR A 3 -42.16 -19.03 -1.64
N SER A 4 -41.74 -18.32 -2.70
CA SER A 4 -40.34 -17.92 -2.86
C SER A 4 -40.01 -16.95 -1.72
N ILE A 5 -39.49 -17.50 -0.62
CA ILE A 5 -38.96 -16.75 0.51
C ILE A 5 -37.90 -15.83 -0.06
N ASN A 6 -38.21 -14.53 -0.15
CA ASN A 6 -37.29 -13.47 -0.50
C ASN A 6 -36.19 -13.45 0.57
N LYS A 7 -35.15 -14.26 0.36
CA LYS A 7 -34.08 -14.42 1.32
C LYS A 7 -33.19 -13.19 1.17
N ASN A 8 -33.41 -12.21 2.03
CA ASN A 8 -32.53 -11.06 2.17
C ASN A 8 -31.08 -11.54 2.33
N ILE A 9 -30.14 -10.82 1.71
CA ILE A 9 -28.71 -11.11 1.82
C ILE A 9 -28.29 -11.23 3.29
N SER A 10 -27.50 -12.26 3.61
CA SER A 10 -26.95 -12.43 4.95
C SER A 10 -25.85 -11.40 5.23
N LEU A 11 -25.55 -11.15 6.51
CA LEU A 11 -24.45 -10.26 6.88
C LEU A 11 -23.10 -10.74 6.32
N GLU A 12 -22.88 -12.04 6.31
CA GLU A 12 -21.64 -12.64 5.80
C GLU A 12 -21.53 -12.49 4.29
N GLN A 13 -22.63 -12.74 3.56
CA GLN A 13 -22.68 -12.51 2.12
C GLN A 13 -22.43 -11.04 1.78
N LYS A 14 -23.02 -10.11 2.55
CA LYS A 14 -22.76 -8.67 2.35
C LYS A 14 -21.28 -8.35 2.52
N LYS A 15 -20.64 -8.83 3.59
CA LYS A 15 -19.21 -8.61 3.84
C LYS A 15 -18.36 -9.15 2.69
N GLN A 16 -18.67 -10.34 2.20
CA GLN A 16 -17.95 -10.93 1.07
C GLN A 16 -18.07 -10.06 -0.19
N ILE A 17 -19.28 -9.62 -0.56
CA ILE A 17 -19.50 -8.75 -1.71
C ILE A 17 -18.76 -7.41 -1.55
N ASP A 18 -18.79 -6.81 -0.36
CA ASP A 18 -18.08 -5.54 -0.10
C ASP A 18 -16.55 -5.70 -0.24
N MET A 19 -16.01 -6.85 0.17
CA MET A 19 -14.58 -7.18 -0.02
C MET A 19 -14.24 -7.43 -1.48
N ASP A 20 -15.10 -8.11 -2.23
CA ASP A 20 -14.91 -8.33 -3.67
C ASP A 20 -14.98 -7.01 -4.46
N LEU A 21 -15.87 -6.09 -4.06
CA LEU A 21 -15.88 -4.72 -4.61
C LEU A 21 -14.60 -3.96 -4.28
N LEU A 22 -14.09 -4.06 -3.04
CA LEU A 22 -12.81 -3.45 -2.68
C LEU A 22 -11.67 -4.00 -3.56
N ASN A 23 -11.65 -5.31 -3.79
CA ASN A 23 -10.66 -5.95 -4.66
C ASN A 23 -10.77 -5.47 -6.10
N LEU A 24 -11.98 -5.41 -6.67
CA LEU A 24 -12.20 -4.85 -8.00
C LEU A 24 -11.59 -3.44 -8.15
N PHE A 25 -11.81 -2.57 -7.17
CA PHE A 25 -11.29 -1.21 -7.24
C PHE A 25 -9.77 -1.14 -7.06
N LYS A 26 -9.22 -1.95 -6.15
CA LYS A 26 -7.79 -2.00 -5.86
C LYS A 26 -7.00 -2.63 -7.01
N ASP A 27 -7.48 -3.73 -7.58
CA ASP A 27 -6.78 -4.50 -8.61
C ASP A 27 -6.85 -3.82 -9.98
N SER A 28 -7.93 -3.09 -10.27
CA SER A 28 -8.11 -2.36 -11.53
C SER A 28 -7.88 -0.84 -11.41
N PHE A 29 -7.41 -0.35 -10.27
CA PHE A 29 -7.18 1.08 -9.98
C PHE A 29 -8.39 1.98 -10.28
N HIS A 30 -9.59 1.46 -10.09
CA HIS A 30 -10.82 2.21 -10.34
C HIS A 30 -11.13 3.17 -9.19
N PRO A 31 -11.68 4.35 -9.48
CA PRO A 31 -12.07 5.28 -8.44
C PRO A 31 -13.24 4.70 -7.62
N PHE A 32 -13.14 4.80 -6.29
CA PHE A 32 -14.21 4.35 -5.39
C PHE A 32 -15.54 5.08 -5.61
N SER A 33 -15.58 6.21 -6.32
CA SER A 33 -16.81 6.92 -6.67
C SER A 33 -17.74 6.13 -7.61
N ILE A 34 -17.26 5.07 -8.26
CA ILE A 34 -18.11 4.20 -9.10
C ILE A 34 -19.34 3.70 -8.33
N VAL A 35 -19.20 3.39 -7.03
CA VAL A 35 -20.35 2.95 -6.21
C VAL A 35 -21.45 4.01 -6.05
N GLU A 36 -21.14 5.28 -6.33
CA GLU A 36 -22.08 6.39 -6.23
C GLU A 36 -22.83 6.61 -7.56
N GLU A 37 -22.35 6.03 -8.66
CA GLU A 37 -22.95 6.18 -9.99
C GLU A 37 -24.33 5.54 -10.10
N ARG A 38 -25.21 6.19 -10.86
CA ARG A 38 -26.58 5.71 -11.10
C ARG A 38 -26.60 4.31 -11.74
N ALA A 39 -25.75 4.07 -12.73
CA ALA A 39 -25.70 2.80 -13.44
C ALA A 39 -25.24 1.67 -12.50
N PHE A 40 -24.20 1.91 -11.71
CA PHE A 40 -23.73 0.96 -10.71
C PHE A 40 -24.79 0.67 -9.64
N LYS A 41 -25.45 1.69 -9.08
CA LYS A 41 -26.55 1.51 -8.12
C LYS A 41 -27.70 0.69 -8.69
N LYS A 42 -28.03 0.90 -9.98
CA LYS A 42 -29.03 0.07 -10.68
C LYS A 42 -28.56 -1.38 -10.82
N PHE A 43 -27.29 -1.61 -11.15
CA PHE A 43 -26.70 -2.95 -11.20
C PHE A 43 -26.71 -3.65 -9.83
N ALA A 44 -26.20 -2.98 -8.80
CA ALA A 44 -26.18 -3.52 -7.43
C ALA A 44 -27.58 -3.78 -6.87
N GLY A 45 -28.60 -3.02 -7.31
CA GLY A 45 -29.99 -3.21 -6.93
C GLY A 45 -30.62 -4.54 -7.40
N TRP A 46 -30.00 -5.27 -8.33
CA TRP A 46 -30.42 -6.63 -8.67
C TRP A 46 -30.12 -7.65 -7.56
N ILE A 47 -29.23 -7.31 -6.63
CA ILE A 47 -28.93 -8.13 -5.47
C ILE A 47 -29.92 -7.76 -4.36
N LEU A 48 -30.88 -8.65 -4.11
CA LEU A 48 -31.96 -8.39 -3.17
C LEU A 48 -31.46 -8.12 -1.74
N GLY A 49 -31.86 -6.97 -1.19
CA GLY A 49 -31.49 -6.55 0.16
C GLY A 49 -30.06 -6.02 0.30
N TYR A 50 -29.27 -6.00 -0.78
CA TYR A 50 -27.93 -5.45 -0.78
C TYR A 50 -27.96 -3.93 -0.98
N LYS A 51 -27.16 -3.24 -0.16
CA LYS A 51 -26.84 -1.83 -0.35
C LYS A 51 -25.32 -1.71 -0.43
N PRO A 52 -24.77 -1.24 -1.57
CA PRO A 52 -23.34 -1.12 -1.71
C PRO A 52 -22.75 -0.15 -0.67
N PRO A 53 -21.49 -0.36 -0.27
CA PRO A 53 -20.81 0.52 0.66
C PRO A 53 -20.67 1.91 0.01
N THR A 54 -20.64 2.94 0.84
CA THR A 54 -20.34 4.28 0.34
C THR A 54 -18.88 4.38 -0.07
N ARG A 55 -18.54 5.37 -0.91
CA ARG A 55 -17.15 5.71 -1.22
C ARG A 55 -16.31 5.89 0.05
N LYS A 56 -16.87 6.59 1.06
CA LYS A 56 -16.22 6.81 2.36
C LYS A 56 -15.98 5.50 3.12
N THR A 57 -16.93 4.56 3.08
CA THR A 57 -16.79 3.25 3.72
C THR A 57 -15.69 2.43 3.05
N LEU A 58 -15.64 2.43 1.71
CA LEU A 58 -14.58 1.76 0.95
C LEU A 58 -13.20 2.34 1.27
N SER A 59 -13.04 3.66 1.12
CA SER A 59 -11.72 4.30 1.26
C SER A 59 -11.28 4.45 2.72
N GLY A 60 -12.20 4.75 3.63
CA GLY A 60 -11.89 5.14 5.01
C GLY A 60 -12.00 4.03 6.03
N SER A 61 -12.61 2.88 5.70
CA SER A 61 -12.75 1.77 6.63
C SER A 61 -12.22 0.47 6.03
N LEU A 62 -12.81 0.01 4.93
CA LEU A 62 -12.45 -1.29 4.35
C LEU A 62 -11.00 -1.29 3.81
N LEU A 63 -10.61 -0.25 3.07
CA LEU A 63 -9.25 -0.11 2.57
C LEU A 63 -8.25 0.05 3.71
N GLN A 64 -8.56 0.86 4.73
CA GLN A 64 -7.66 1.05 5.87
C GLN A 64 -7.43 -0.24 6.65
N GLU A 65 -8.50 -0.99 6.95
CA GLU A 65 -8.40 -2.29 7.61
C GLU A 65 -7.54 -3.26 6.78
N ARG A 66 -7.78 -3.31 5.46
CA ARG A 66 -7.03 -4.18 4.56
C ARG A 66 -5.56 -3.77 4.47
N TYR A 67 -5.27 -2.47 4.41
CA TYR A 67 -3.93 -1.92 4.40
C TYR A 67 -3.17 -2.33 5.67
N ILE A 68 -3.71 -2.06 6.86
CA ILE A 68 -3.07 -2.37 8.15
C ILE A 68 -2.77 -3.87 8.25
N LYS A 69 -3.74 -4.73 7.94
CA LYS A 69 -3.55 -6.19 7.96
C LYS A 69 -2.47 -6.64 7.00
N THR A 70 -2.44 -6.08 5.79
CA THR A 70 -1.48 -6.45 4.75
C THR A 70 -0.08 -5.97 5.11
N GLU A 71 0.06 -4.73 5.59
CA GLU A 71 1.32 -4.17 6.05
C GLU A 71 1.90 -4.98 7.22
N GLN A 72 1.09 -5.32 8.22
CA GLN A 72 1.53 -6.14 9.36
C GLN A 72 2.01 -7.53 8.93
N MET A 73 1.28 -8.18 8.02
CA MET A 73 1.65 -9.47 7.45
C MET A 73 2.99 -9.39 6.71
N ILE A 74 3.14 -8.43 5.79
CA ILE A 74 4.37 -8.24 5.00
C ILE A 74 5.53 -7.89 5.92
N ARG A 75 5.34 -6.99 6.90
CA ARG A 75 6.37 -6.61 7.86
C ARG A 75 6.85 -7.81 8.67
N SER A 76 5.93 -8.65 9.14
CA SER A 76 6.27 -9.87 9.89
C SER A 76 7.06 -10.86 9.02
N GLN A 77 6.70 -10.98 7.74
CA GLN A 77 7.44 -11.78 6.77
C GLN A 77 8.84 -11.22 6.51
N VAL A 78 8.97 -9.92 6.26
CA VAL A 78 10.25 -9.23 6.01
C VAL A 78 11.22 -9.41 7.18
N VAL A 79 10.76 -9.19 8.43
CA VAL A 79 11.61 -9.34 9.62
C VAL A 79 12.16 -10.76 9.74
N LYS A 80 11.34 -11.76 9.36
CA LYS A 80 11.70 -13.18 9.43
C LYS A 80 12.63 -13.62 8.30
N GLU A 81 12.39 -13.17 7.07
CA GLU A 81 13.06 -13.70 5.87
C GLU A 81 14.32 -12.92 5.48
N VAL A 82 14.42 -11.64 5.82
CA VAL A 82 15.51 -10.80 5.31
C VAL A 82 16.75 -10.95 6.17
N GLU A 83 17.82 -11.45 5.58
CA GLU A 83 19.19 -11.34 6.13
C GLU A 83 19.92 -10.11 5.59
N ASN A 84 19.85 -9.91 4.27
CA ASN A 84 20.49 -8.84 3.52
C ASN A 84 19.48 -8.25 2.53
N ILE A 85 19.47 -6.93 2.36
CA ILE A 85 18.54 -6.25 1.45
C ILE A 85 19.25 -5.15 0.66
N CYS A 86 18.90 -5.05 -0.62
CA CYS A 86 19.18 -3.89 -1.44
C CYS A 86 17.96 -2.97 -1.40
N ILE A 87 18.14 -1.68 -1.18
CA ILE A 87 17.06 -0.71 -1.29
C ILE A 87 17.15 0.06 -2.60
N THR A 88 16.00 0.45 -3.12
CA THR A 88 15.86 1.36 -4.25
C THR A 88 14.99 2.51 -3.79
N THR A 89 15.41 3.74 -4.08
CA THR A 89 14.66 4.94 -3.70
C THR A 89 14.37 5.79 -4.93
N ASP A 90 13.14 6.28 -5.00
CA ASP A 90 12.71 7.26 -5.98
C ASP A 90 12.16 8.48 -5.25
N PHE A 91 12.62 9.65 -5.64
CA PHE A 91 12.22 10.93 -5.06
C PHE A 91 11.71 11.82 -6.17
N TRP A 92 10.44 12.22 -6.08
CA TRP A 92 9.83 13.05 -7.09
C TRP A 92 8.98 14.16 -6.49
N THR A 93 8.83 15.23 -7.25
CA THR A 93 7.84 16.28 -6.98
C THR A 93 6.66 16.09 -7.92
N SER A 94 5.46 16.03 -7.37
CA SER A 94 4.21 15.88 -8.12
C SER A 94 3.91 17.14 -8.94
N GLY A 95 2.97 17.01 -9.89
CA GLY A 95 2.49 18.16 -10.68
C GLY A 95 1.80 19.25 -9.84
N VAL A 96 1.46 18.95 -8.58
CA VAL A 96 0.91 19.93 -7.61
C VAL A 96 1.95 20.39 -6.59
N THR A 97 3.24 20.26 -6.91
CA THR A 97 4.40 20.73 -6.12
C THR A 97 4.60 20.03 -4.77
N GLU A 98 3.99 18.86 -4.59
CA GLU A 98 4.20 18.03 -3.39
C GLU A 98 5.29 17.00 -3.62
N SER A 99 6.21 16.88 -2.68
CA SER A 99 7.31 15.92 -2.79
C SER A 99 6.96 14.59 -2.16
N TYR A 100 7.48 13.52 -2.73
CA TYR A 100 7.29 12.16 -2.28
C TYR A 100 8.59 11.39 -2.35
N ILE A 101 8.70 10.42 -1.45
CA ILE A 101 9.77 9.42 -1.47
C ILE A 101 9.14 8.04 -1.42
N ALA A 102 9.55 7.18 -2.36
CA ALA A 102 9.25 5.75 -2.34
C ALA A 102 10.53 4.97 -2.05
N LEU A 103 10.44 4.03 -1.13
CA LEU A 103 11.50 3.11 -0.78
C LEU A 103 11.03 1.68 -1.04
N THR A 104 11.73 0.98 -1.93
CA THR A 104 11.46 -0.42 -2.26
C THR A 104 12.68 -1.26 -1.89
N GLY A 105 12.48 -2.37 -1.20
CA GLY A 105 13.52 -3.33 -0.87
C GLY A 105 13.48 -4.55 -1.76
N GLN A 106 14.65 -5.06 -2.14
CA GLN A 106 14.83 -6.31 -2.89
C GLN A 106 15.77 -7.24 -2.12
N TYR A 107 15.34 -8.47 -1.89
CA TYR A 107 16.10 -9.47 -1.12
C TYR A 107 15.92 -10.87 -1.69
N LEU A 108 16.85 -11.76 -1.31
CA LEU A 108 16.75 -13.20 -1.55
C LEU A 108 16.32 -13.89 -0.25
N THR A 109 15.39 -14.83 -0.33
CA THR A 109 15.05 -15.71 0.80
C THR A 109 16.09 -16.82 0.96
N GLU A 110 16.02 -17.56 2.07
CA GLU A 110 16.81 -18.79 2.28
C GLU A 110 16.65 -19.82 1.14
N ASN A 111 15.48 -19.82 0.49
CA ASN A 111 15.19 -20.70 -0.65
C ASN A 111 15.64 -20.13 -2.00
N LEU A 112 16.45 -19.06 -2.00
CA LEU A 112 16.92 -18.34 -3.18
C LEU A 112 15.79 -17.74 -4.04
N GLU A 113 14.66 -17.41 -3.42
CA GLU A 113 13.58 -16.70 -4.10
C GLU A 113 13.83 -15.20 -4.03
N PHE A 114 13.83 -14.54 -5.19
CA PHE A 114 13.93 -13.09 -5.28
C PHE A 114 12.58 -12.45 -4.94
N LYS A 115 12.57 -11.58 -3.92
CA LYS A 115 11.38 -10.86 -3.47
C LYS A 115 11.60 -9.36 -3.53
N THR A 116 10.52 -8.65 -3.84
CA THR A 116 10.47 -7.18 -3.85
C THR A 116 9.36 -6.73 -2.90
N VAL A 117 9.64 -5.73 -2.08
CA VAL A 117 8.70 -5.18 -1.09
C VAL A 117 8.73 -3.66 -1.11
N LEU A 118 7.56 -3.03 -1.22
CA LEU A 118 7.44 -1.59 -0.99
C LEU A 118 7.49 -1.33 0.52
N LEU A 119 8.56 -0.68 0.98
CA LEU A 119 8.76 -0.33 2.38
C LEU A 119 8.03 0.97 2.75
N GLY A 120 7.93 1.89 1.80
CA GLY A 120 7.17 3.11 2.02
C GLY A 120 6.98 3.89 0.74
N CYS A 121 5.86 4.60 0.67
CA CYS A 121 5.61 5.65 -0.31
C CYS A 121 4.91 6.77 0.45
N CYS A 122 5.65 7.83 0.78
CA CYS A 122 5.17 8.84 1.71
C CYS A 122 5.47 10.25 1.21
N HIS A 123 4.59 11.17 1.60
CA HIS A 123 4.80 12.60 1.38
C HIS A 123 6.06 13.05 2.14
N PHE A 124 6.90 13.82 1.48
CA PHE A 124 8.10 14.39 2.02
C PHE A 124 7.90 15.88 2.24
N SER A 125 7.77 16.27 3.51
CA SER A 125 7.66 17.67 3.91
C SER A 125 9.01 18.23 4.36
N GLY A 126 9.31 19.47 3.98
CA GLY A 126 10.51 20.19 4.44
C GLY A 126 11.58 20.34 3.36
N ASN A 127 12.78 20.77 3.77
CA ASN A 127 13.88 21.01 2.84
C ASN A 127 14.41 19.70 2.27
N HIS A 128 14.57 19.63 0.95
CA HIS A 128 15.09 18.46 0.24
C HIS A 128 16.62 18.35 0.34
N ASN A 129 17.19 18.57 1.52
CA ASN A 129 18.61 18.34 1.76
C ASN A 129 18.87 16.87 2.05
N SER A 130 20.12 16.47 1.89
CA SER A 130 20.58 15.09 2.08
C SER A 130 20.29 14.55 3.47
N GLU A 131 20.38 15.38 4.49
CA GLU A 131 20.19 15.03 5.89
C GLU A 131 18.74 14.63 6.19
N ASN A 132 17.78 15.42 5.73
CA ASN A 132 16.36 15.13 5.91
C ASN A 132 15.92 13.90 5.11
N ILE A 133 16.47 13.73 3.90
CA ILE A 133 16.22 12.55 3.07
C ILE A 133 16.77 11.29 3.76
N ALA A 134 18.02 11.33 4.23
CA ALA A 134 18.65 10.23 4.94
C ALA A 134 17.90 9.88 6.23
N PHE A 135 17.46 10.89 6.98
CA PHE A 135 16.63 10.70 8.17
C PHE A 135 15.33 9.97 7.82
N LYS A 136 14.63 10.39 6.75
CA LYS A 136 13.37 9.77 6.34
C LYS A 136 13.55 8.32 5.89
N ILE A 137 14.60 8.03 5.10
CA ILE A 137 14.93 6.66 4.67
C ILE A 137 15.27 5.79 5.90
N SER A 138 16.10 6.30 6.81
CA SER A 138 16.47 5.60 8.04
C SER A 138 15.27 5.31 8.93
N GLU A 139 14.34 6.25 9.06
CA GLU A 139 13.08 6.06 9.79
C GLU A 139 12.30 4.86 9.23
N ILE A 140 12.13 4.80 7.91
CA ILE A 140 11.44 3.68 7.24
C ILE A 140 12.20 2.36 7.50
N ILE A 141 13.52 2.32 7.31
CA ILE A 141 14.34 1.12 7.56
C ILE A 141 14.16 0.61 9.00
N ILE A 142 14.16 1.50 9.99
CA ILE A 142 13.98 1.15 11.40
C ILE A 142 12.57 0.62 11.65
N GLN A 143 11.54 1.25 11.11
CA GLN A 143 10.13 0.81 11.27
C GLN A 143 9.89 -0.60 10.72
N TRP A 144 10.66 -1.01 9.71
CA TRP A 144 10.62 -2.34 9.11
C TRP A 144 11.54 -3.36 9.80
N GLY A 145 12.28 -2.98 10.83
CA GLY A 145 13.22 -3.88 11.51
C GLY A 145 14.41 -4.27 10.65
N LEU A 146 14.79 -3.42 9.70
CA LEU A 146 15.85 -3.66 8.71
C LEU A 146 17.17 -2.93 9.04
N LYS A 147 17.27 -2.34 10.24
CA LYS A 147 18.51 -1.70 10.69
C LYS A 147 19.68 -2.70 10.61
N GLN A 148 20.80 -2.28 10.02
CA GLN A 148 22.00 -3.09 9.75
C GLN A 148 21.83 -4.24 8.74
N LYS A 149 20.66 -4.40 8.11
CA LYS A 149 20.43 -5.41 7.05
C LYS A 149 20.56 -4.84 5.63
N VAL A 150 20.66 -3.52 5.50
CA VAL A 150 20.77 -2.83 4.20
C VAL A 150 22.23 -2.79 3.79
N ASN A 151 22.59 -3.47 2.70
CA ASN A 151 23.97 -3.53 2.21
C ASN A 151 24.20 -2.66 0.98
N PHE A 152 23.16 -2.51 0.16
CA PHE A 152 23.21 -1.80 -1.10
C PHE A 152 22.02 -0.87 -1.23
N ALA A 153 22.23 0.23 -1.94
CA ALA A 153 21.18 1.17 -2.26
C ALA A 153 21.33 1.66 -3.71
N VAL A 154 20.20 1.81 -4.38
CA VAL A 154 20.10 2.34 -5.74
C VAL A 154 19.21 3.57 -5.68
N THR A 155 19.64 4.65 -6.30
CA THR A 155 18.91 5.91 -6.38
C THR A 155 19.14 6.53 -7.75
N ASP A 156 18.36 7.57 -8.07
CA ASP A 156 18.74 8.48 -9.14
C ASP A 156 20.09 9.17 -8.85
N ASN A 157 20.67 9.80 -9.86
CA ASN A 157 21.96 10.46 -9.74
C ASN A 157 21.85 11.89 -9.16
N ALA A 158 20.75 12.24 -8.49
CA ALA A 158 20.60 13.55 -7.87
C ALA A 158 21.57 13.69 -6.69
N SER A 159 22.26 14.83 -6.61
CA SER A 159 23.34 15.05 -5.63
C SER A 159 22.90 14.79 -4.18
N ASN A 160 21.71 15.27 -3.82
CA ASN A 160 21.19 15.14 -2.46
C ASN A 160 20.83 13.70 -2.14
N MET A 161 20.35 12.94 -3.11
CA MET A 161 20.03 11.52 -2.95
C MET A 161 21.30 10.69 -2.78
N VAL A 162 22.32 10.94 -3.61
CA VAL A 162 23.62 10.25 -3.52
C VAL A 162 24.27 10.49 -2.15
N ILE A 163 24.24 11.72 -1.63
CA ILE A 163 24.77 12.02 -0.30
C ILE A 163 23.90 11.39 0.80
N ALA A 164 22.57 11.47 0.68
CA ALA A 164 21.66 10.87 1.66
C ALA A 164 21.89 9.36 1.81
N ILE A 165 22.06 8.65 0.69
CA ILE A 165 22.33 7.21 0.71
C ILE A 165 23.67 6.88 1.40
N LYS A 166 24.70 7.72 1.26
CA LYS A 166 25.95 7.55 2.02
C LYS A 166 25.69 7.62 3.52
N TYR A 167 24.93 8.62 3.99
CA TYR A 167 24.55 8.73 5.39
C TYR A 167 23.69 7.57 5.91
N VAL A 168 22.94 6.90 5.03
CA VAL A 168 22.11 5.73 5.41
C VAL A 168 22.94 4.46 5.55
N LEU A 169 24.02 4.33 4.78
CA LEU A 169 24.86 3.13 4.73
C LEU A 169 26.11 3.19 5.63
N GLU A 170 26.51 4.39 6.06
CA GLU A 170 27.58 4.64 7.06
C GLU A 170 27.10 4.48 8.51
#